data_AF-A0A7W0XLA1-F1
#
_entry.id   AF-A0A7W0XLA1-F1
#
_cell.length_a   1.000
_cell.length_b   1.000
_cell.length_c   1.000
_cell.angle_alpha   90.00
_cell.angle_beta   90.00
_cell.angle_gamma   90.00
#
_symmetry.space_group_name_H-M   'P 1'
#
loop_
_entity.id
_entity.type
_entity.pdbx_description
1 polymer ?
#
loop_
_entity_poly.entity_id
_entity_poly.type
_entity_poly.pdbx_seq_one_letter_code
_entity_poly.pdbx_strand_id
1 'polypeptide(L)'
;MPLQVKTGEIDRDNNPVRDPETIATFEDRSAAEAFIQGKIAEFDHNGFVPDGHQAGWWGRNDRDRFEKFHFWIEGDGSKEAASPAVDVPEPIRDKQYRGLP
;
A
#
# COMPACT_ATOMS: atom_id res chain seq x y z
N MET A 1 -13.10 2.42 16.28
CA MET A 1 -11.92 3.23 16.70
C MET A 1 -11.43 3.99 15.47
N PRO A 2 -10.72 5.13 15.58
CA PRO A 2 -10.19 5.81 14.40
C PRO A 2 -9.20 4.91 13.66
N LEU A 3 -9.27 4.90 12.33
CA LEU A 3 -8.34 4.20 11.45
C LEU A 3 -7.02 4.98 11.40
N GLN A 4 -5.91 4.26 11.43
CA GLN A 4 -4.56 4.81 11.37
C GLN A 4 -3.92 4.39 10.05
N VAL A 5 -3.46 5.36 9.27
CA VAL A 5 -2.57 5.07 8.15
C VAL A 5 -1.16 4.97 8.69
N LYS A 6 -0.56 3.80 8.50
CA LYS A 6 0.83 3.51 8.85
C LYS A 6 1.71 3.63 7.62
N THR A 7 2.95 4.02 7.84
CA THR A 7 4.04 3.83 6.87
C THR A 7 5.19 3.10 7.51
N GLY A 8 5.83 2.22 6.76
CA GLY A 8 7.03 1.51 7.15
C GLY A 8 8.03 1.56 6.01
N GLU A 9 9.28 1.87 6.33
CA GLU A 9 10.38 1.70 5.39
C GLU A 9 10.73 0.21 5.31
N ILE A 10 10.80 -0.30 4.08
CA ILE A 10 11.11 -1.71 3.81
C ILE A 10 12.29 -1.81 2.86
N ASP A 11 13.11 -2.83 3.03
CA ASP A 11 14.23 -3.10 2.14
C ASP A 11 13.77 -3.74 0.82
N ARG A 12 14.74 -4.08 -0.04
CA ARG A 12 14.48 -4.76 -1.33
C ARG A 12 13.80 -6.13 -1.18
N ASP A 13 14.00 -6.77 -0.02
CA ASP A 13 13.51 -8.10 0.33
C ASP A 13 12.18 -8.01 1.12
N ASN A 14 11.64 -6.78 1.27
CA ASN A 14 10.43 -6.41 2.03
C ASN A 14 10.54 -6.58 3.56
N ASN A 15 11.76 -6.59 4.10
CA ASN A 15 11.95 -6.57 5.55
C ASN A 15 11.85 -5.14 6.07
N PRO A 16 11.24 -4.92 7.25
CA PRO A 16 11.20 -3.60 7.86
C PRO A 16 12.62 -3.11 8.19
N VAL A 17 12.94 -1.90 7.74
CA VAL A 17 14.22 -1.22 8.04
C VAL A 17 14.14 -0.48 9.38
N ARG A 18 12.94 0.05 9.70
CA ARG A 18 12.64 0.79 10.93
C ARG A 18 11.24 0.49 11.43
N ASP A 19 10.95 0.94 12.65
CA ASP A 19 9.62 0.84 13.22
C ASP A 19 8.59 1.64 12.38
N PRO A 20 7.42 1.06 12.09
CA PRO A 20 6.35 1.77 11.42
C PRO A 20 5.86 3.00 12.18
N GLU A 21 5.55 4.06 11.46
CA GLU A 21 5.00 5.31 12.02
C GLU A 21 3.56 5.54 11.55
N THR A 22 2.74 6.14 12.42
CA THR A 22 1.42 6.63 12.02
C THR A 22 1.57 7.99 11.36
N ILE A 23 1.16 8.10 10.10
CA ILE A 23 1.26 9.36 9.33
C ILE A 23 -0.06 10.12 9.26
N ALA A 24 -1.18 9.44 9.45
CA ALA A 24 -2.50 10.06 9.46
C ALA A 24 -3.53 9.19 10.19
N THR A 25 -4.63 9.83 10.59
CA THR A 25 -5.78 9.19 11.24
C THR A 25 -7.07 9.62 10.57
N PHE A 26 -7.97 8.67 10.33
CA PHE A 26 -9.23 8.88 9.63
C PHE A 26 -10.39 8.21 10.36
N GLU A 27 -11.59 8.73 10.15
CA GLU A 27 -12.81 8.15 10.69
C GLU A 27 -13.36 7.03 9.79
N ASP A 28 -13.07 7.09 8.50
CA ASP A 28 -13.53 6.13 7.50
C ASP A 28 -12.39 5.62 6.61
N ARG A 29 -12.60 4.42 6.05
CA ARG A 29 -11.58 3.73 5.27
C ARG A 29 -11.37 4.38 3.91
N SER A 30 -12.42 4.88 3.28
CA SER A 30 -12.33 5.52 1.96
C SER A 30 -11.43 6.76 1.98
N ALA A 31 -11.51 7.59 3.03
CA ALA A 31 -10.65 8.74 3.23
C ALA A 31 -9.18 8.33 3.47
N ALA A 32 -8.96 7.27 4.25
CA ALA A 32 -7.63 6.71 4.46
C ALA A 32 -7.01 6.17 3.16
N GLU A 33 -7.79 5.47 2.34
CA GLU A 33 -7.34 4.94 1.05
C GLU A 33 -7.05 6.05 0.03
N ALA A 34 -7.92 7.07 -0.05
CA ALA A 34 -7.69 8.24 -0.89
C ALA A 34 -6.41 9.00 -0.50
N PHE A 35 -6.15 9.11 0.81
CA PHE A 35 -4.91 9.69 1.32
C PHE A 35 -3.68 8.87 0.90
N ILE A 36 -3.75 7.53 1.05
CA ILE A 36 -2.67 6.63 0.64
C ILE A 36 -2.43 6.71 -0.88
N GLN A 37 -3.49 6.73 -1.70
CA GLN A 37 -3.36 6.90 -3.16
C GLN A 37 -2.64 8.21 -3.52
N GLY A 38 -2.97 9.31 -2.84
CA GLY A 38 -2.26 10.58 -3.02
C GLY A 38 -0.77 10.49 -2.68
N LYS A 39 -0.42 9.79 -1.59
CA LYS A 39 0.98 9.54 -1.19
C LYS A 39 1.73 8.68 -2.20
N ILE A 40 1.08 7.64 -2.71
CA ILE A 40 1.69 6.69 -3.65
C ILE A 40 1.95 7.31 -5.02
N ALA A 41 1.10 8.26 -5.43
CA ALA A 41 1.28 8.98 -6.69
C ALA A 41 2.56 9.83 -6.72
N GLU A 42 3.18 10.10 -5.57
CA GLU A 42 4.48 10.79 -5.47
C GLU A 42 5.65 9.87 -5.88
N PHE A 43 5.46 8.55 -5.94
CA PHE A 43 6.52 7.58 -6.25
C PHE A 43 6.57 7.19 -7.72
N ASP A 44 7.79 7.04 -8.25
CA ASP A 44 8.05 6.59 -9.63
C ASP A 44 7.53 5.16 -9.89
N HIS A 45 7.59 4.31 -8.86
CA HIS A 45 7.11 2.93 -8.89
C HIS A 45 6.19 2.64 -7.71
N ASN A 46 5.10 1.93 -7.96
CA ASN A 46 4.17 1.55 -6.91
C ASN A 46 3.43 0.25 -7.22
N GLY A 47 2.76 -0.28 -6.20
CA GLY A 47 1.90 -1.45 -6.32
C GLY A 47 1.08 -1.72 -5.06
N PHE A 48 0.31 -2.81 -5.10
CA PHE A 48 -0.57 -3.25 -4.01
C PHE A 48 -0.16 -4.64 -3.53
N VAL A 49 -0.15 -4.85 -2.22
CA VAL A 49 0.04 -6.11 -1.52
C VAL A 49 -1.33 -6.55 -0.99
N PRO A 50 -1.99 -7.53 -1.64
CA PRO A 50 -3.37 -7.90 -1.30
C PRO A 50 -3.50 -8.77 -0.04
N ASP A 51 -2.42 -9.41 0.40
CA ASP A 51 -2.48 -10.47 1.41
C ASP A 51 -1.74 -10.12 2.70
N GLY A 52 -2.27 -10.61 3.83
CA GLY A 52 -1.66 -10.52 5.16
C GLY A 52 -2.26 -9.45 6.07
N HIS A 53 -1.77 -9.41 7.31
CA HIS A 53 -2.21 -8.45 8.34
C HIS A 53 -1.87 -6.99 7.99
N GLN A 54 -0.98 -6.77 7.02
CA GLN A 54 -0.57 -5.46 6.52
C GLN A 54 -0.91 -5.32 5.03
N ALA A 55 -2.00 -5.91 4.55
CA ALA A 55 -2.46 -5.66 3.19
C ALA A 55 -2.57 -4.15 2.93
N GLY A 56 -1.95 -3.69 1.84
CA GLY A 56 -1.61 -2.28 1.68
C GLY A 56 -0.87 -2.00 0.38
N TRP A 57 -0.23 -0.85 0.29
CA TRP A 57 0.39 -0.36 -0.92
C TRP A 57 1.87 -0.09 -0.69
N TRP A 58 2.68 -0.20 -1.73
CA TRP A 58 4.09 0.18 -1.66
C TRP A 58 4.47 1.21 -2.71
N GLY A 59 5.48 2.03 -2.41
CA GLY A 59 6.06 3.03 -3.29
C GLY A 59 7.59 3.00 -3.26
N ARG A 60 8.24 3.34 -4.37
CA ARG A 60 9.71 3.45 -4.51
C ARG A 60 10.08 4.53 -5.53
N ASN A 61 11.12 5.30 -5.25
CA ASN A 61 11.68 6.31 -6.16
C ASN A 61 12.87 5.74 -6.97
N ASP A 62 13.08 6.24 -8.19
CA ASP A 62 14.24 5.85 -9.01
C ASP A 62 15.54 6.51 -8.56
N ARG A 63 15.43 7.66 -7.90
CA ARG A 63 16.57 8.40 -7.35
C ARG A 63 17.30 7.62 -6.26
N ASP A 64 16.57 6.77 -5.53
CA ASP A 64 17.13 5.84 -4.57
C ASP A 64 16.44 4.47 -4.68
N ARG A 65 17.11 3.54 -5.37
CA ARG A 65 16.61 2.18 -5.61
C ARG A 65 16.42 1.36 -4.33
N PHE A 66 16.95 1.79 -3.20
CA PHE A 66 16.85 1.11 -1.91
C PHE A 66 15.74 1.70 -1.04
N GLU A 67 15.28 2.91 -1.34
CA GLU A 67 14.22 3.59 -0.61
C GLU A 67 12.84 3.06 -1.05
N LYS A 68 12.30 2.11 -0.29
CA LYS A 68 10.96 1.56 -0.53
C LYS A 68 10.10 1.74 0.73
N PHE A 69 8.88 2.22 0.54
CA PHE A 69 7.93 2.42 1.62
C PHE A 69 6.69 1.55 1.43
N HIS A 70 6.12 1.10 2.53
CA HIS A 70 4.88 0.36 2.60
C HIS A 70 3.85 1.13 3.42
N PHE A 71 2.63 1.23 2.93
CA PHE A 71 1.52 1.96 3.52
C PHE A 71 0.34 1.02 3.76
N TRP A 72 -0.22 0.99 4.96
CA TRP A 72 -1.40 0.18 5.27
C TRP A 72 -2.28 0.88 6.29
N ILE A 73 -3.48 0.35 6.47
CA ILE A 73 -4.48 0.91 7.39
C ILE A 73 -4.60 -0.05 8.58
N GLU A 74 -4.30 0.45 9.77
CA GLU A 74 -4.53 -0.25 11.04
C GLU A 74 -5.71 0.34 11.79
N GLY A 75 -6.51 -0.50 12.43
CA GLY A 75 -7.63 -0.09 13.28
C GLY A 75 -8.84 -1.00 13.12
N ASP A 76 -9.57 -1.17 14.21
CA ASP A 76 -10.85 -1.89 14.19
C ASP A 76 -11.90 -1.00 13.51
N GLY A 77 -12.14 -1.28 12.23
CA GLY A 77 -13.42 -1.05 11.57
C GLY A 77 -14.55 -1.95 12.11
N SER A 78 -14.30 -2.61 13.24
CA SER A 78 -15.09 -3.62 13.96
C SER A 78 -15.14 -4.97 13.25
N LYS A 79 -14.52 -5.99 13.87
CA LYS A 79 -14.83 -7.45 13.79
C LYS A 79 -15.26 -8.05 12.43
N GLU A 80 -14.57 -9.13 12.05
CA GLU A 80 -15.05 -10.14 11.10
C GLU A 80 -15.47 -9.61 9.71
N ALA A 81 -14.52 -9.63 8.78
CA ALA A 81 -14.82 -10.14 7.45
C ALA A 81 -14.09 -11.48 7.30
N ALA A 82 -14.71 -12.56 7.79
CA ALA A 82 -14.64 -13.80 7.04
C ALA A 82 -15.13 -13.49 5.61
N SER A 83 -14.33 -13.86 4.60
CA SER A 83 -14.49 -13.79 3.13
C SER A 83 -15.91 -13.61 2.56
N PRO A 84 -16.15 -13.08 1.33
CA PRO A 84 -15.25 -13.07 0.15
C PRO A 84 -15.30 -11.80 -0.75
N ALA A 85 -14.43 -11.77 -1.77
CA ALA A 85 -14.51 -10.98 -3.01
C ALA A 85 -14.74 -9.46 -2.86
N VAL A 86 -13.67 -8.73 -2.53
CA VAL A 86 -13.58 -7.32 -2.94
C VAL A 86 -13.30 -7.32 -4.44
N ASP A 87 -14.18 -6.70 -5.21
CA ASP A 87 -13.99 -6.40 -6.63
C ASP A 87 -12.78 -5.46 -6.75
N VAL A 88 -11.58 -6.04 -6.80
CA VAL A 88 -10.33 -5.33 -7.04
C VAL A 88 -10.47 -4.72 -8.43
N PRO A 89 -10.41 -3.39 -8.61
CA PRO A 89 -10.24 -2.84 -9.95
C PRO A 89 -8.96 -3.48 -10.49
N GLU A 90 -9.10 -4.30 -11.53
CA GLU A 90 -8.00 -5.08 -12.08
C GLU A 90 -6.81 -4.13 -12.27
N PRO A 91 -5.59 -4.50 -11.82
CA PRO A 91 -4.42 -3.74 -12.19
C PRO A 91 -4.44 -3.68 -13.72
N ILE A 92 -4.41 -2.47 -14.29
CA ILE A 92 -4.33 -2.28 -15.74
C ILE A 92 -3.08 -3.04 -16.21
N ARG A 93 -3.28 -4.28 -16.66
CA ARG A 93 -2.27 -5.18 -17.22
C ARG A 93 -2.13 -4.90 -18.70
N ASP A 94 -1.86 -3.65 -19.03
CA ASP A 94 -1.37 -3.23 -20.32
C ASP A 94 -0.23 -2.28 -20.02
N LYS A 95 1.03 -2.73 -19.99
CA LYS A 95 1.76 -3.23 -21.16
C LYS A 95 2.84 -4.21 -20.74
N GLN A 96 2.54 -5.51 -20.74
CA GLN A 96 3.54 -6.52 -21.09
C GLN A 96 3.68 -6.49 -22.62
N TYR A 97 4.51 -5.60 -23.17
CA TYR A 97 5.02 -5.83 -24.52
C TYR A 97 6.20 -6.79 -24.45
N ARG A 98 5.86 -8.08 -24.49
CA ARG A 98 6.72 -9.13 -25.04
C ARG A 98 7.01 -8.78 -26.50
N GLY A 99 8.29 -8.61 -26.83
CA GLY A 99 8.90 -9.16 -28.05
C GLY A 99 8.64 -8.50 -29.41
N LEU A 100 9.76 -7.98 -29.95
CA LEU A 100 10.24 -8.07 -31.36
C LEU A 100 9.65 -7.07 -32.38
N PRO A 101 10.39 -6.71 -33.44
CA PRO A 101 11.35 -7.50 -34.24
C PRO A 101 12.76 -7.65 -33.66
#